data_AF-B6K7X4-F1
#
_entry.id   AF-B6K7X4-F1
#
_cell.length_a   1.000
_cell.length_b   1.000
_cell.length_c   1.000
_cell.angle_alpha   90.00
_cell.angle_beta   90.00
_cell.angle_gamma   90.00
#
_symmetry.space_group_name_H-M   'P 1'
#
loop_
_entity.id
_entity.type
_entity.pdbx_description
1 polymer ?
#
loop_
_entity_poly.entity_id
_entity_poly.type
_entity_poly.pdbx_seq_one_letter_code
_entity_poly.pdbx_strand_id
1 'polypeptide(L)'
;MSSATFRHPCQTVLWNKFSDSIVCCSGPFLKEFACSTGEKLNEYSYEDKLDQKHREAAAYGQAVRFVAYSKDGSFMVTVNEDKTLCLWNVINSKIQLVKLIKVAKRCSALECSENGDIVYADKFGDVFRIEKNWLLENGIHPEEQAAAEQQAAEAAKSGKQKAIGTAEHSSVEKVNNFHPLLGHVSILTQLLICKDPKNPSRELIITSDKDEHIRVSRFPQSYVIEGFCLGHEDFVSRICLVDNDMLASGGGDNHVFLWDLSTYKCLDAFNIKAAFSNYLNMETSMALNVLLYVPPLHMLMVASEGNSGVVFIRIVDGRRLEYHSVLATPYPVISATLRESSNGLGIILALDNTKSSEQKNLSCLQYIDLRNFAAPFTLSEPPFLQAAVNELPEVEQVLCPLSQVRPLRKAHSKFFAPGETRATVGADTP
;
A
#
# COMPACT_ATOMS: atom_id res chain seq x y z
N MET A 1 32.88 -15.49 -8.34
CA MET A 1 31.68 -16.23 -7.93
C MET A 1 30.50 -15.54 -8.60
N SER A 2 29.76 -16.19 -9.50
CA SER A 2 28.56 -15.57 -10.08
C SER A 2 27.58 -15.29 -8.94
N SER A 3 27.12 -14.05 -8.81
CA SER A 3 26.06 -13.76 -7.85
C SER A 3 24.82 -14.56 -8.28
N ALA A 4 24.08 -15.10 -7.31
CA ALA A 4 22.84 -15.82 -7.63
C ALA A 4 21.77 -14.76 -7.96
N THR A 5 21.17 -14.85 -9.14
CA THR A 5 20.05 -14.01 -9.54
C THR A 5 18.75 -14.48 -8.87
N PHE A 6 17.80 -13.57 -8.69
CA PHE A 6 16.47 -13.86 -8.18
C PHE A 6 15.42 -12.94 -8.83
N ARG A 7 14.14 -13.33 -8.76
CA ARG A 7 13.02 -12.45 -9.16
C ARG A 7 12.84 -11.37 -8.11
N HIS A 8 12.97 -10.10 -8.50
CA HIS A 8 12.85 -8.97 -7.59
C HIS A 8 11.44 -8.95 -6.94
N PRO A 9 11.35 -8.93 -5.60
CA PRO A 9 10.07 -8.85 -4.89
C PRO A 9 9.22 -7.65 -5.30
N CYS A 10 7.91 -7.81 -5.25
CA CYS A 10 7.00 -6.68 -5.41
C CYS A 10 6.96 -5.86 -4.12
N GLN A 11 7.34 -4.58 -4.16
CA GLN A 11 7.14 -3.67 -3.03
C GLN A 11 5.66 -3.34 -2.80
N THR A 12 4.83 -3.50 -3.83
CA THR A 12 3.38 -3.29 -3.74
C THR A 12 2.67 -4.26 -4.68
N VAL A 13 1.62 -4.89 -4.15
CA VAL A 13 0.65 -5.67 -4.92
C VAL A 13 -0.74 -5.10 -4.66
N LEU A 14 -1.52 -4.96 -5.72
CA LEU A 14 -2.90 -4.44 -5.66
C LEU A 14 -3.79 -5.31 -6.52
N TRP A 15 -4.97 -5.68 -6.03
CA TRP A 15 -5.99 -6.31 -6.84
C TRP A 15 -6.87 -5.23 -7.48
N ASN A 16 -6.96 -5.26 -8.81
CA ASN A 16 -7.83 -4.43 -9.60
C ASN A 16 -9.17 -5.16 -9.80
N LYS A 17 -10.19 -4.71 -9.08
CA LYS A 17 -11.54 -5.29 -9.13
C LYS A 17 -12.25 -5.13 -10.48
N PHE A 18 -11.87 -4.14 -11.29
CA PHE A 18 -12.56 -3.83 -12.54
C PHE A 18 -12.24 -4.82 -13.66
N SER A 19 -11.04 -5.38 -13.64
CA SER A 19 -10.58 -6.38 -14.62
C SER A 19 -10.24 -7.74 -14.02
N ASP A 20 -10.51 -7.95 -12.73
CA ASP A 20 -10.07 -9.10 -11.93
C ASP A 20 -8.60 -9.47 -12.23
N SER A 21 -7.72 -8.51 -11.97
CA SER A 21 -6.29 -8.58 -12.27
C SER A 21 -5.44 -8.18 -11.06
N ILE A 22 -4.19 -8.62 -11.05
CA ILE A 22 -3.20 -8.24 -10.06
C ILE A 22 -2.19 -7.27 -10.67
N VAL A 23 -2.01 -6.12 -10.02
CA VAL A 23 -0.94 -5.15 -10.31
C VAL A 23 0.24 -5.44 -9.40
N CYS A 24 1.39 -5.66 -10.01
CA CYS A 24 2.68 -5.96 -9.38
C CYS A 24 3.65 -4.81 -9.63
N CYS A 25 4.04 -4.11 -8.57
CA CYS A 25 5.09 -3.09 -8.62
C CYS A 25 6.38 -3.68 -8.07
N SER A 26 7.40 -3.81 -8.92
CA SER A 26 8.71 -4.40 -8.59
C SER A 26 9.82 -3.47 -9.09
N GLY A 27 10.41 -2.69 -8.17
CA GLY A 27 11.29 -1.58 -8.52
C GLY A 27 10.58 -0.56 -9.42
N PRO A 28 11.16 -0.15 -10.56
CA PRO A 28 10.55 0.78 -11.51
C PRO A 28 9.55 0.11 -12.47
N PHE A 29 9.26 -1.18 -12.31
CA PHE A 29 8.37 -1.92 -13.20
C PHE A 29 6.97 -2.02 -12.58
N LEU A 30 5.96 -1.64 -13.36
CA LEU A 30 4.55 -1.91 -13.08
C LEU A 30 4.06 -2.91 -14.11
N LYS A 31 3.59 -4.07 -13.66
CA LYS A 31 3.00 -5.10 -14.53
C LYS A 31 1.65 -5.53 -13.98
N GLU A 32 0.67 -5.73 -14.85
CA GLU A 32 -0.67 -6.17 -14.47
C GLU A 32 -1.01 -7.48 -15.17
N PHE A 33 -1.59 -8.43 -14.43
CA PHE A 33 -1.89 -9.78 -14.92
C PHE A 33 -3.34 -10.16 -14.62
N ALA A 34 -4.06 -10.71 -15.60
CA ALA A 34 -5.41 -11.22 -15.38
C ALA A 34 -5.39 -12.42 -14.44
N CYS A 35 -6.23 -12.43 -13.40
CA CYS A 35 -6.25 -13.54 -12.44
C CYS A 35 -6.88 -14.82 -13.01
N SER A 36 -7.66 -14.73 -14.09
CA SER A 36 -8.31 -15.87 -14.75
C SER A 36 -7.36 -16.63 -15.69
N THR A 37 -6.53 -15.91 -16.45
CA THR A 37 -5.67 -16.49 -17.50
C THR A 37 -4.18 -16.44 -17.17
N GLY A 38 -3.76 -15.55 -16.26
CA GLY A 38 -2.34 -15.21 -16.05
C GLY A 38 -1.75 -14.34 -17.16
N GLU A 39 -2.54 -13.89 -18.13
CA GLU A 39 -2.09 -13.04 -19.22
C GLU A 39 -1.69 -11.66 -18.71
N LYS A 40 -0.55 -11.14 -19.20
CA LYS A 40 -0.10 -9.78 -18.91
C LYS A 40 -1.00 -8.78 -19.64
N LEU A 41 -1.79 -8.02 -18.88
CA LEU A 41 -2.67 -6.98 -19.38
C LEU A 41 -1.93 -5.69 -19.64
N ASN A 42 -1.08 -5.26 -18.70
CA ASN A 42 -0.36 -3.99 -18.79
C ASN A 42 1.10 -4.18 -18.36
N GLU A 43 1.98 -3.37 -18.96
CA GLU A 43 3.38 -3.28 -18.58
C GLU A 43 3.85 -1.85 -18.77
N TYR A 44 4.54 -1.34 -17.78
CA TYR A 44 5.20 -0.05 -17.86
C TYR A 44 6.53 -0.08 -17.11
N SER A 45 7.53 0.51 -17.74
CA SER A 45 8.88 0.73 -17.20
C SER A 45 9.20 2.20 -17.40
N TYR A 46 9.61 2.90 -16.34
CA TYR A 46 9.73 4.36 -16.39
C TYR A 46 10.76 4.85 -17.40
N GLU A 47 11.92 4.20 -17.57
CA GLU A 47 12.85 4.56 -18.64
C GLU A 47 13.68 3.35 -19.13
N ASP A 48 13.59 3.06 -20.43
CA ASP A 48 14.47 2.13 -21.19
C ASP A 48 15.94 2.60 -21.29
N LYS A 49 16.41 3.42 -20.34
CA LYS A 49 17.80 3.95 -20.28
C LYS A 49 18.39 3.81 -18.88
N LEU A 50 18.13 2.68 -18.22
CA LEU A 50 18.99 2.23 -17.13
C LEU A 50 20.41 1.98 -17.68
N ASP A 51 21.23 3.03 -17.74
CA ASP A 51 22.65 2.91 -18.10
C ASP A 51 23.27 1.85 -17.20
N GLN A 52 23.94 0.87 -17.82
CA GLN A 52 24.53 -0.28 -17.16
C GLN A 52 25.44 0.13 -15.98
N LYS A 53 26.04 1.33 -16.05
CA LYS A 53 26.92 1.85 -15.00
C LYS A 53 26.19 2.38 -13.75
N HIS A 54 24.95 2.85 -13.86
CA HIS A 54 24.17 3.46 -12.75
C HIS A 54 22.77 2.84 -12.57
N ARG A 55 22.54 1.66 -13.15
CA ARG A 55 21.24 0.98 -13.22
C ARG A 55 20.52 0.86 -11.88
N GLU A 56 21.22 0.51 -10.80
CA GLU A 56 20.57 0.29 -9.49
C GLU A 56 20.10 1.60 -8.83
N ALA A 57 20.94 2.64 -8.84
CA ALA A 57 20.57 3.95 -8.28
C ALA A 57 19.48 4.64 -9.11
N ALA A 58 19.51 4.49 -10.44
CA ALA A 58 18.47 4.97 -11.33
C ALA A 58 17.14 4.22 -11.13
N ALA A 59 17.20 2.88 -11.02
CA ALA A 59 16.04 2.05 -10.72
C ALA A 59 15.43 2.39 -9.35
N TYR A 60 16.27 2.70 -8.35
CA TYR A 60 15.79 3.16 -7.05
C TYR A 60 15.03 4.48 -7.15
N GLY A 61 15.58 5.47 -7.85
CA GLY A 61 14.92 6.76 -8.05
C GLY A 61 13.57 6.63 -8.77
N GLN A 62 13.42 5.66 -9.67
CA GLN A 62 12.20 5.48 -10.45
C GLN A 62 11.25 4.41 -9.89
N ALA A 63 11.53 3.85 -8.72
CA ALA A 63 10.71 2.80 -8.16
C ALA A 63 9.28 3.29 -7.86
N VAL A 64 8.28 2.48 -8.24
CA VAL A 64 6.87 2.78 -7.98
C VAL A 64 6.58 2.55 -6.51
N ARG A 65 6.18 3.59 -5.80
CA ARG A 65 5.93 3.56 -4.36
C ARG A 65 4.47 3.31 -4.03
N PHE A 66 3.56 3.94 -4.78
CA PHE A 66 2.12 3.84 -4.57
C PHE A 66 1.38 3.74 -5.89
N VAL A 67 0.28 3.01 -5.88
CA VAL A 67 -0.67 2.88 -6.98
C VAL A 67 -2.07 3.00 -6.41
N ALA A 68 -2.92 3.82 -7.02
CA ALA A 68 -4.33 3.91 -6.69
C ALA A 68 -5.17 4.01 -7.95
N TYR A 69 -6.25 3.23 -8.01
CA TYR A 69 -7.30 3.42 -9.01
C TYR A 69 -8.36 4.37 -8.46
N SER A 70 -8.93 5.16 -9.36
CA SER A 70 -10.22 5.82 -9.14
C SER A 70 -11.29 4.81 -8.70
N LYS A 71 -12.28 5.27 -7.93
CA LYS A 71 -13.33 4.39 -7.37
C LYS A 71 -14.25 3.80 -8.45
N ASP A 72 -14.29 4.41 -9.63
CA ASP A 72 -14.97 3.94 -10.85
C ASP A 72 -14.06 3.18 -11.82
N GLY A 73 -12.74 3.14 -11.56
CA GLY A 73 -11.77 2.42 -12.37
C GLY A 73 -11.38 3.09 -13.68
N SER A 74 -11.84 4.33 -13.90
CA SER A 74 -11.67 5.08 -15.14
C SER A 74 -10.25 5.66 -15.32
N PHE A 75 -9.56 5.94 -14.22
CA PHE A 75 -8.16 6.36 -14.21
C PHE A 75 -7.38 5.69 -13.08
N MET A 76 -6.06 5.70 -13.21
CA MET A 76 -5.10 5.26 -12.21
C MET A 76 -4.08 6.39 -11.96
N VAL A 77 -3.53 6.43 -10.75
CA VAL A 77 -2.41 7.29 -10.38
C VAL A 77 -1.31 6.47 -9.74
N THR A 78 -0.07 6.78 -10.10
CA THR A 78 1.12 6.21 -9.47
C THR A 78 2.01 7.31 -8.91
N VAL A 79 2.76 6.99 -7.86
CA VAL A 79 3.81 7.87 -7.34
C VAL A 79 5.13 7.11 -7.31
N ASN A 80 6.18 7.76 -7.81
CA ASN A 80 7.53 7.23 -7.79
C ASN A 80 8.40 7.84 -6.68
N GLU A 81 9.50 7.14 -6.40
CA GLU A 81 10.53 7.56 -5.45
C GLU A 81 11.16 8.94 -5.78
N ASP A 82 11.23 9.29 -7.06
CA ASP A 82 11.78 10.55 -7.55
C ASP A 82 10.83 11.75 -7.39
N LYS A 83 9.67 11.59 -6.74
CA LYS A 83 8.63 12.64 -6.57
C LYS A 83 7.86 12.94 -7.86
N THR A 84 7.69 11.94 -8.73
CA THR A 84 6.85 12.06 -9.93
C THR A 84 5.51 11.38 -9.69
N LEU A 85 4.43 12.16 -9.80
CA LEU A 85 3.06 11.68 -9.93
C LEU A 85 2.78 11.37 -11.40
N CYS A 86 2.24 10.20 -11.69
CA CYS A 86 1.93 9.80 -13.06
C CYS A 86 0.43 9.51 -13.14
N LEU A 87 -0.22 10.14 -14.11
CA LEU A 87 -1.66 10.07 -14.32
C LEU A 87 -1.94 9.21 -15.54
N TRP A 88 -2.83 8.24 -15.37
CA TRP A 88 -3.11 7.20 -16.35
C TRP A 88 -4.59 7.15 -16.65
N ASN A 89 -4.98 7.18 -17.92
CA ASN A 89 -6.31 6.73 -18.31
C ASN A 89 -6.35 5.21 -18.26
N VAL A 90 -7.50 4.67 -17.87
CA VAL A 90 -7.77 3.24 -17.89
C VAL A 90 -8.94 3.01 -18.83
N ILE A 91 -8.65 2.43 -19.99
CA ILE A 91 -9.62 2.22 -21.06
C ILE A 91 -9.58 0.76 -21.44
N ASN A 92 -10.72 0.07 -21.38
CA ASN A 92 -10.80 -1.36 -21.73
C ASN A 92 -9.75 -2.22 -20.98
N SER A 93 -9.52 -1.92 -19.70
CA SER A 93 -8.51 -2.56 -18.84
C SER A 93 -7.05 -2.33 -19.28
N LYS A 94 -6.80 -1.38 -20.18
CA LYS A 94 -5.47 -0.94 -20.60
C LYS A 94 -5.13 0.40 -19.99
N ILE A 95 -3.89 0.56 -19.53
CA ILE A 95 -3.39 1.82 -18.98
C ILE A 95 -2.73 2.65 -20.07
N GLN A 96 -3.00 3.95 -20.08
CA GLN A 96 -2.34 4.92 -20.96
C GLN A 96 -1.81 6.08 -20.13
N LEU A 97 -0.49 6.29 -20.15
CA LEU A 97 0.12 7.45 -19.49
C LEU A 97 -0.33 8.73 -20.18
N VAL A 98 -0.95 9.63 -19.42
CA VAL A 98 -1.42 10.93 -19.92
C VAL A 98 -0.48 12.04 -19.49
N LYS A 99 -0.10 12.07 -18.21
CA LYS A 99 0.63 13.22 -17.65
C LYS A 99 1.61 12.82 -16.55
N LEU A 100 2.75 13.49 -16.52
CA LEU A 100 3.77 13.40 -15.46
C LEU A 100 3.86 14.74 -14.74
N ILE A 101 3.69 14.70 -13.41
CA ILE A 101 3.69 15.90 -12.54
C ILE A 101 4.81 15.76 -11.52
N LYS A 102 5.72 16.73 -11.48
CA LYS A 102 6.74 16.79 -10.43
C LYS A 102 6.17 17.43 -9.17
N VAL A 103 6.19 16.71 -8.05
CA VAL A 103 5.79 17.25 -6.75
C VAL A 103 7.00 17.69 -5.93
N ALA A 104 6.79 18.66 -5.03
CA ALA A 104 7.87 19.31 -4.29
C ALA A 104 8.63 18.33 -3.36
N LYS A 105 7.89 17.44 -2.72
CA LYS A 105 8.35 16.50 -1.70
C LYS A 105 7.94 15.08 -2.07
N ARG A 106 8.66 14.09 -1.54
CA ARG A 106 8.35 12.67 -1.75
C ARG A 106 7.02 12.33 -1.09
N CYS A 107 6.12 11.68 -1.80
CA CYS A 107 4.85 11.29 -1.22
C CYS A 107 5.03 10.15 -0.21
N SER A 108 4.21 10.18 0.83
CA SER A 108 4.14 9.18 1.87
C SER A 108 2.81 8.41 1.90
N ALA A 109 1.77 8.90 1.22
CA ALA A 109 0.51 8.21 1.01
C ALA A 109 -0.25 8.74 -0.22
N LEU A 110 -1.18 7.95 -0.75
CA LEU A 110 -1.96 8.23 -1.96
C LEU A 110 -3.33 7.53 -1.87
N GLU A 111 -4.41 8.23 -2.21
CA GLU A 111 -5.78 7.71 -2.28
C GLU A 111 -6.59 8.47 -3.33
N CYS A 112 -7.62 7.83 -3.89
CA CYS A 112 -8.63 8.48 -4.71
C CYS A 112 -9.93 8.64 -3.93
N SER A 113 -10.53 9.83 -3.96
CA SER A 113 -11.86 10.07 -3.37
C SER A 113 -12.98 9.47 -4.23
N GLU A 114 -14.19 9.36 -3.67
CA GLU A 114 -15.37 8.93 -4.45
C GLU A 114 -15.75 9.91 -5.56
N ASN A 115 -15.46 11.20 -5.37
CA ASN A 115 -15.72 12.25 -6.36
C ASN A 115 -14.68 12.25 -7.50
N GLY A 116 -13.70 11.34 -7.47
CA GLY A 116 -12.65 11.24 -8.49
C GLY A 116 -11.49 12.22 -8.31
N ASP A 117 -11.35 12.85 -7.15
CA ASP A 117 -10.16 13.62 -6.80
C ASP A 117 -9.01 12.69 -6.40
N ILE A 118 -7.78 13.09 -6.70
CA ILE A 118 -6.56 12.45 -6.20
C ILE A 118 -6.12 13.18 -4.93
N VAL A 119 -5.85 12.44 -3.86
CA VAL A 119 -5.34 12.97 -2.60
C VAL A 119 -4.02 12.29 -2.28
N TYR A 120 -2.97 13.08 -2.05
CA TYR A 120 -1.65 12.54 -1.69
C TYR A 120 -1.06 13.31 -0.51
N ALA A 121 -0.33 12.60 0.35
CA ALA A 121 0.44 13.19 1.44
C ALA A 121 1.92 13.20 1.10
N ASP A 122 2.65 14.19 1.59
CA ASP A 122 4.09 14.23 1.53
C ASP A 122 4.78 13.82 2.84
N LYS A 123 6.08 13.56 2.74
CA LYS A 123 6.91 13.16 3.89
C LYS A 123 7.07 14.28 4.94
N PHE A 124 6.71 15.52 4.65
CA PHE A 124 6.77 16.64 5.60
C PHE A 124 5.49 16.80 6.40
N GLY A 125 4.43 16.08 6.03
CA GLY A 125 3.16 16.06 6.74
C GLY A 125 2.05 16.82 6.02
N ASP A 126 2.31 17.37 4.84
CA ASP A 126 1.31 18.11 4.07
C ASP A 126 0.49 17.14 3.19
N VAL A 127 -0.81 17.39 3.08
CA VAL A 127 -1.73 16.66 2.20
C VAL A 127 -2.20 17.61 1.11
N PHE A 128 -2.22 17.13 -0.13
CA PHE A 128 -2.62 17.87 -1.32
C PHE A 128 -3.80 17.17 -1.99
N ARG A 129 -4.60 17.94 -2.73
CA ARG A 129 -5.75 17.46 -3.49
C ARG A 129 -5.64 17.96 -4.93
N ILE A 130 -5.79 17.05 -5.89
CA ILE A 130 -5.96 17.35 -7.31
C ILE A 130 -7.41 17.04 -7.65
N GLU A 131 -8.17 18.09 -7.97
CA GLU A 131 -9.61 17.97 -8.19
C GLU A 131 -9.92 17.28 -9.52
N LYS A 132 -11.03 16.53 -9.57
CA LYS A 132 -11.51 15.87 -10.79
C LYS A 132 -11.62 16.82 -11.98
N ASN A 133 -12.11 18.04 -11.77
CA ASN A 133 -12.22 19.03 -12.85
C ASN A 133 -10.85 19.38 -13.47
N TRP A 134 -9.82 19.52 -12.64
CA TRP A 134 -8.46 19.74 -13.12
C TRP A 134 -7.95 18.53 -13.91
N LEU A 135 -8.25 17.30 -13.47
CA LEU A 135 -7.89 16.08 -14.20
C LEU A 135 -8.53 16.06 -15.59
N LEU A 136 -9.83 16.36 -15.67
CA LEU A 136 -10.57 16.47 -16.93
C LEU A 136 -9.91 17.52 -17.84
N GLU A 137 -9.69 18.74 -17.37
CA GLU A 137 -9.04 19.82 -18.15
C GLU A 137 -7.64 19.46 -18.65
N ASN A 138 -6.99 18.46 -18.05
CA ASN A 138 -5.64 18.02 -18.38
C ASN A 138 -5.57 16.65 -19.09
N GLY A 139 -6.66 16.26 -19.76
CA GLY A 139 -6.67 15.11 -20.68
C GLY A 139 -7.01 13.76 -20.05
N ILE A 140 -7.42 13.74 -18.78
CA ILE A 140 -7.97 12.53 -18.15
C ILE A 140 -9.45 12.42 -18.57
N HIS A 141 -9.70 12.03 -19.82
CA HIS A 141 -11.03 11.86 -20.42
C HIS A 141 -11.35 10.38 -20.75
N PRO A 142 -11.54 9.53 -19.74
CA PRO A 142 -11.72 8.10 -19.98
C PRO A 142 -12.98 7.78 -20.81
N GLU A 143 -14.09 8.51 -20.63
CA GLU A 143 -15.35 8.26 -21.37
C GLU A 143 -15.24 8.62 -22.86
N GLU A 144 -14.64 9.77 -23.17
CA GLU A 144 -14.49 10.25 -24.55
C GLU A 144 -13.52 9.37 -25.34
N GLN A 145 -12.42 8.94 -24.72
CA GLN A 145 -11.46 8.04 -25.37
C GLN A 145 -12.00 6.61 -25.51
N ALA A 146 -12.78 6.10 -24.55
CA ALA A 146 -13.46 4.81 -24.71
C ALA A 146 -14.45 4.83 -25.88
N ALA A 147 -15.22 5.91 -26.05
CA ALA A 147 -16.11 6.09 -27.19
C ALA A 147 -15.34 6.17 -28.52
N ALA A 148 -14.21 6.87 -28.55
CA ALA A 148 -13.35 6.97 -29.73
C ALA A 148 -12.73 5.61 -30.12
N GLU A 149 -12.27 4.81 -29.14
CA GLU A 149 -11.74 3.46 -29.39
C GLU A 149 -12.82 2.51 -29.91
N GLN A 150 -14.03 2.55 -29.35
CA GLN A 150 -15.14 1.75 -29.85
C GLN A 150 -15.46 2.09 -31.31
N GLN A 151 -15.53 3.38 -31.64
CA GLN A 151 -15.72 3.84 -33.03
C GLN A 151 -14.56 3.42 -33.94
N ALA A 152 -13.31 3.49 -33.46
CA ALA A 152 -12.14 3.05 -34.22
C ALA A 152 -12.12 1.54 -34.43
N ALA A 153 -12.53 0.74 -33.45
CA ALA A 153 -12.64 -0.71 -33.55
C ALA A 153 -13.75 -1.13 -34.52
N GLU A 154 -14.88 -0.43 -34.53
CA GLU A 154 -15.95 -0.61 -35.52
C GLU A 154 -15.49 -0.22 -36.93
N ALA A 155 -14.75 0.89 -37.06
CA ALA A 155 -14.16 1.32 -38.33
C ALA A 155 -13.09 0.33 -38.84
N ALA A 156 -12.29 -0.25 -37.95
CA ALA A 156 -11.30 -1.27 -38.28
C ALA A 156 -11.97 -2.58 -38.77
N LYS A 157 -13.11 -2.97 -38.19
CA LYS A 157 -13.95 -4.07 -38.70
C LYS A 157 -14.53 -3.77 -40.09
N SER A 158 -14.67 -2.49 -40.46
CA SER A 158 -15.14 -2.04 -41.79
C SER A 158 -14.04 -1.90 -42.87
N GLY A 159 -12.78 -2.25 -42.56
CA GLY A 159 -11.70 -2.33 -43.55
C GLY A 159 -11.02 -1.01 -43.93
N LYS A 160 -11.25 0.09 -43.20
CA LYS A 160 -10.54 1.36 -43.40
C LYS A 160 -9.45 1.55 -42.35
N GLN A 161 -8.24 1.07 -42.64
CA GLN A 161 -7.07 1.33 -41.81
C GLN A 161 -6.55 2.76 -41.99
N LYS A 162 -6.44 3.49 -40.88
CA LYS A 162 -5.50 4.61 -40.74
C LYS A 162 -4.62 4.32 -39.53
N ALA A 163 -3.32 4.25 -39.75
CA ALA A 163 -2.34 4.08 -38.69
C ALA A 163 -2.35 5.31 -37.78
N ILE A 164 -2.55 5.11 -36.48
CA ILE A 164 -2.36 6.13 -35.45
C ILE A 164 -1.01 5.88 -34.81
N GLY A 165 -0.23 6.96 -34.73
CA GLY A 165 1.19 6.97 -34.42
C GLY A 165 1.54 6.59 -32.98
N THR A 166 2.79 6.18 -32.87
CA THR A 166 3.57 5.94 -31.65
C THR A 166 3.49 7.11 -30.66
N ALA A 167 3.29 6.78 -29.38
CA ALA A 167 3.24 7.72 -28.27
C ALA A 167 4.43 8.71 -28.28
N GLU A 168 4.11 9.99 -28.35
CA GLU A 168 5.08 11.07 -28.22
C GLU A 168 5.55 11.21 -26.76
N HIS A 169 6.82 11.59 -26.59
CA HIS A 169 7.46 11.84 -25.31
C HIS A 169 6.68 12.86 -24.47
N SER A 170 6.06 12.41 -23.37
CA SER A 170 5.45 13.31 -22.40
C SER A 170 6.55 14.07 -21.63
N SER A 171 6.68 15.36 -21.92
CA SER A 171 7.54 16.26 -21.15
C SER A 171 6.99 16.41 -19.74
N VAL A 172 7.85 16.25 -18.72
CA VAL A 172 7.46 16.46 -17.31
C VAL A 172 7.10 17.93 -17.10
N GLU A 173 5.84 18.22 -16.80
CA GLU A 173 5.38 19.57 -16.49
C GLU A 173 5.60 19.89 -15.00
N LYS A 174 6.17 21.07 -14.74
CA LYS A 174 6.14 21.69 -13.42
C LYS A 174 4.82 22.43 -13.30
N VAL A 175 3.78 21.74 -12.80
CA VAL A 175 2.52 22.40 -12.47
C VAL A 175 2.74 23.34 -11.28
N ASN A 176 2.23 24.57 -11.38
CA ASN A 176 2.27 25.55 -10.28
C ASN A 176 1.65 24.94 -9.02
N ASN A 177 2.37 25.06 -7.90
CA ASN A 177 2.18 24.31 -6.66
C ASN A 177 0.71 24.18 -6.22
N PHE A 178 0.22 22.94 -6.10
CA PHE A 178 -1.00 22.66 -5.36
C PHE A 178 -0.86 23.17 -3.91
N HIS A 179 -1.90 23.81 -3.38
CA HIS A 179 -1.90 24.24 -2.00
C HIS A 179 -2.20 23.07 -1.05
N PRO A 180 -1.55 23.01 0.14
CA PRO A 180 -1.89 22.02 1.14
C PRO A 180 -3.36 22.13 1.56
N LEU A 181 -4.06 21.00 1.51
CA LEU A 181 -5.40 20.80 2.04
C LEU A 181 -5.37 20.76 3.57
N LEU A 182 -4.40 20.04 4.14
CA LEU A 182 -4.12 20.00 5.57
C LEU A 182 -2.65 19.64 5.82
N GLY A 183 -2.18 19.81 7.05
CA GLY A 183 -0.82 19.42 7.43
C GLY A 183 -0.74 18.81 8.83
N HIS A 184 0.27 17.97 9.03
CA HIS A 184 0.80 17.50 10.32
C HIS A 184 2.22 18.07 10.49
N VAL A 185 2.70 18.18 11.74
CA VAL A 185 4.10 18.53 12.04
C VAL A 185 4.96 17.25 12.16
N SER A 186 4.50 16.17 11.54
CA SER A 186 5.11 14.85 11.56
C SER A 186 5.04 14.19 10.18
N ILE A 187 5.78 13.10 10.00
CA ILE A 187 5.73 12.33 8.77
C ILE A 187 4.38 11.60 8.72
N LEU A 188 3.52 11.97 7.78
CA LEU A 188 2.31 11.21 7.48
C LEU A 188 2.69 9.81 6.96
N THR A 189 2.00 8.79 7.45
CA THR A 189 2.28 7.38 7.17
C THR A 189 1.22 6.72 6.31
N GLN A 190 -0.05 7.12 6.45
CA GLN A 190 -1.15 6.67 5.62
C GLN A 190 -2.30 7.70 5.65
N LEU A 191 -3.12 7.69 4.61
CA LEU A 191 -4.37 8.43 4.55
C LEU A 191 -5.50 7.52 4.02
N LEU A 192 -6.72 7.76 4.47
CA LEU A 192 -7.95 7.09 4.00
C LEU A 192 -9.06 8.13 3.83
N ILE A 193 -9.98 7.88 2.89
CA ILE A 193 -11.21 8.66 2.73
C ILE A 193 -12.39 7.71 2.94
N CYS A 194 -13.35 8.13 3.76
CA CYS A 194 -14.55 7.35 4.06
C CYS A 194 -15.78 8.25 4.18
N LYS A 195 -16.97 7.66 4.16
CA LYS A 195 -18.19 8.36 4.58
C LYS A 195 -18.14 8.63 6.07
N ASP A 196 -18.74 9.74 6.47
CA ASP A 196 -18.92 10.04 7.88
C ASP A 196 -20.06 9.19 8.47
N PRO A 197 -19.80 8.36 9.51
CA PRO A 197 -20.83 7.58 10.18
C PRO A 197 -21.98 8.42 10.74
N LYS A 198 -21.71 9.67 11.14
CA LYS A 198 -22.68 10.61 11.70
C LYS A 198 -23.48 11.33 10.62
N ASN A 199 -22.94 11.43 9.40
CA ASN A 199 -23.56 12.11 8.29
C ASN A 199 -23.12 11.50 6.94
N PRO A 200 -23.86 10.53 6.40
CA PRO A 200 -23.48 9.84 5.16
C PRO A 200 -23.35 10.74 3.92
N SER A 201 -23.87 11.97 3.95
CA SER A 201 -23.66 12.95 2.86
C SER A 201 -22.30 13.63 2.91
N ARG A 202 -21.52 13.40 3.96
CA ARG A 202 -20.20 14.00 4.22
C ARG A 202 -19.13 12.93 4.14
N GLU A 203 -17.95 13.33 3.68
CA GLU A 203 -16.75 12.51 3.69
C GLU A 203 -15.79 12.96 4.79
N LEU A 204 -14.99 12.02 5.27
CA LEU A 204 -13.90 12.24 6.20
C LEU A 204 -12.59 11.87 5.52
N ILE A 205 -11.53 12.59 5.89
CA ILE A 205 -10.14 12.20 5.64
C ILE A 205 -9.52 11.81 6.98
N ILE A 206 -8.97 10.59 7.02
CA ILE A 206 -8.28 10.04 8.17
C ILE A 206 -6.80 10.00 7.84
N THR A 207 -5.96 10.61 8.66
CA THR A 207 -4.51 10.66 8.49
C THR A 207 -3.79 10.08 9.70
N SER A 208 -2.81 9.22 9.47
CA SER A 208 -1.94 8.68 10.52
C SER A 208 -0.50 9.19 10.37
N ASP A 209 0.24 9.30 11.47
CA ASP A 209 1.61 9.80 11.43
C ASP A 209 2.62 9.04 12.32
N LYS A 210 3.88 9.48 12.22
CA LYS A 210 5.02 8.96 12.97
C LYS A 210 4.96 9.29 14.47
N ASP A 211 4.23 10.33 14.86
CA ASP A 211 4.12 10.80 16.24
C ASP A 211 2.81 10.34 16.90
N GLU A 212 2.40 9.11 16.60
CA GLU A 212 1.28 8.40 17.26
C GLU A 212 -0.13 8.90 16.88
N HIS A 213 -0.28 9.94 16.07
CA HIS A 213 -1.59 10.51 15.81
C HIS A 213 -2.34 9.74 14.73
N ILE A 214 -3.64 9.54 14.98
CA ILE A 214 -4.65 9.27 13.96
C ILE A 214 -5.66 10.42 14.05
N ARG A 215 -5.68 11.27 13.04
CA ARG A 215 -6.54 12.45 12.95
C ARG A 215 -7.70 12.21 12.00
N VAL A 216 -8.90 12.62 12.40
CA VAL A 216 -10.11 12.55 11.58
C VAL A 216 -10.57 13.98 11.29
N SER A 217 -10.62 14.36 10.01
CA SER A 217 -11.05 15.70 9.56
C SER A 217 -12.13 15.57 8.49
N ARG A 218 -12.95 16.60 8.27
CA ARG A 218 -13.89 16.61 7.14
C ARG A 218 -13.16 16.63 5.81
N PHE A 219 -13.78 16.09 4.79
CA PHE A 219 -13.31 16.18 3.41
C PHE A 219 -14.44 16.75 2.52
N PRO A 220 -14.17 17.79 1.71
CA PRO A 220 -12.91 18.51 1.53
C PRO A 220 -12.67 19.66 2.54
N GLN A 221 -13.58 19.93 3.49
CA GLN A 221 -13.40 20.99 4.50
C GLN A 221 -12.44 20.57 5.63
N SER A 222 -11.21 20.20 5.27
CA SER A 222 -10.15 19.64 6.11
C SER A 222 -9.67 20.53 7.27
N TYR A 223 -9.99 21.82 7.22
CA TYR A 223 -9.79 22.75 8.34
C TYR A 223 -10.70 22.43 9.53
N VAL A 224 -11.76 21.63 9.35
CA VAL A 224 -12.61 21.12 10.42
C VAL A 224 -12.13 19.75 10.86
N ILE A 225 -11.48 19.70 12.03
CA ILE A 225 -11.09 18.46 12.69
C ILE A 225 -12.30 17.94 13.48
N GLU A 226 -12.71 16.71 13.20
CA GLU A 226 -13.81 16.04 13.88
C GLU A 226 -13.33 15.32 15.16
N GLY A 227 -12.12 14.77 15.15
CA GLY A 227 -11.56 14.11 16.32
C GLY A 227 -10.20 13.45 16.09
N PHE A 228 -9.73 12.76 17.12
CA PHE A 228 -8.50 11.97 17.11
C PHE A 228 -8.76 10.62 17.77
N CYS A 229 -8.21 9.56 17.20
CA CYS A 229 -8.16 8.24 17.83
C CYS A 229 -6.90 8.16 18.69
N LEU A 230 -7.03 8.43 20.00
CA LEU A 230 -5.90 8.54 20.94
C LEU A 230 -5.66 7.21 21.67
N GLY A 231 -4.42 6.71 21.66
CA GLY A 231 -4.04 5.52 22.43
C GLY A 231 -2.75 4.81 21.96
N HIS A 232 -2.28 5.09 20.75
CA HIS A 232 -0.96 4.64 20.30
C HIS A 232 0.16 5.26 21.15
N GLU A 233 1.20 4.48 21.45
CA GLU A 233 2.40 4.90 22.20
C GLU A 233 3.66 4.88 21.31
N ASP A 234 3.52 4.48 20.06
CA ASP A 234 4.55 4.56 19.02
C ASP A 234 3.95 4.93 17.66
N PHE A 235 4.78 5.07 16.63
CA PHE A 235 4.33 5.47 15.29
C PHE A 235 3.17 4.60 14.79
N VAL A 236 2.20 5.22 14.11
CA VAL A 236 1.14 4.49 13.41
C VAL A 236 1.60 4.29 11.99
N SER A 237 1.69 3.06 11.50
CA SER A 237 2.13 2.79 10.12
C SER A 237 1.00 2.37 9.21
N ARG A 238 -0.04 1.77 9.78
CA ARG A 238 -1.19 1.26 9.04
C ARG A 238 -2.50 1.60 9.72
N ILE A 239 -3.45 2.00 8.89
CA ILE A 239 -4.87 2.14 9.21
C ILE A 239 -5.69 1.43 8.13
N CYS A 240 -6.81 0.80 8.47
CA CYS A 240 -7.78 0.29 7.52
C CYS A 240 -9.20 0.50 8.04
N LEU A 241 -10.14 0.78 7.14
CA LEU A 241 -11.56 0.83 7.50
C LEU A 241 -12.06 -0.59 7.78
N VAL A 242 -12.78 -0.74 8.88
CA VAL A 242 -13.55 -1.93 9.21
C VAL A 242 -15.01 -1.48 9.10
N ASP A 243 -15.63 -1.79 7.96
CA ASP A 243 -16.95 -1.26 7.60
C ASP A 243 -16.97 0.29 7.57
N ASN A 244 -18.15 0.90 7.74
CA ASN A 244 -18.31 2.36 7.62
C ASN A 244 -18.03 3.12 8.92
N ASP A 245 -18.14 2.48 10.07
CA ASP A 245 -18.14 3.10 11.40
C ASP A 245 -16.96 2.69 12.28
N MET A 246 -16.07 1.82 11.79
CA MET A 246 -14.88 1.43 12.54
C MET A 246 -13.60 1.58 11.72
N LEU A 247 -12.50 1.70 12.46
CA LEU A 247 -11.15 1.77 11.94
C LEU A 247 -10.30 0.78 12.72
N ALA A 248 -9.47 0.02 12.04
CA ALA A 248 -8.36 -0.69 12.68
C ALA A 248 -7.04 0.04 12.42
N SER A 249 -6.12 -0.01 13.37
CA SER A 249 -4.79 0.59 13.22
C SER A 249 -3.70 -0.25 13.87
N GLY A 250 -2.47 -0.03 13.43
CA GLY A 250 -1.29 -0.60 14.05
C GLY A 250 0.00 0.04 13.54
N GLY A 251 1.10 -0.24 14.23
CA GLY A 251 2.39 0.36 13.90
C GLY A 251 3.55 -0.15 14.73
N GLY A 252 4.20 0.75 15.46
CA GLY A 252 5.32 0.44 16.35
C GLY A 252 4.89 -0.23 17.65
N ASP A 253 3.61 -0.13 18.00
CA ASP A 253 3.04 -0.76 19.19
C ASP A 253 3.07 -2.28 19.14
N ASN A 254 2.92 -2.88 20.32
CA ASN A 254 2.70 -4.31 20.45
C ASN A 254 1.23 -4.71 20.19
N HIS A 255 0.37 -3.74 19.86
CA HIS A 255 -1.06 -3.92 19.70
C HIS A 255 -1.57 -3.49 18.33
N VAL A 256 -2.66 -4.13 17.89
CA VAL A 256 -3.57 -3.64 16.87
C VAL A 256 -4.79 -3.08 17.58
N PHE A 257 -5.20 -1.87 17.24
CA PHE A 257 -6.34 -1.20 17.87
C PHE A 257 -7.55 -1.22 16.93
N LEU A 258 -8.75 -1.31 17.51
CA LEU A 258 -10.03 -1.10 16.84
C LEU A 258 -10.68 0.15 17.42
N TRP A 259 -11.19 1.03 16.57
CA TRP A 259 -11.76 2.33 16.94
C TRP A 259 -13.17 2.47 16.40
N ASP A 260 -14.01 3.17 17.16
CA ASP A 260 -15.32 3.65 16.71
C ASP A 260 -15.15 5.04 16.06
N LEU A 261 -15.48 5.17 14.76
CA LEU A 261 -15.39 6.43 14.01
C LEU A 261 -16.53 7.41 14.32
N SER A 262 -17.58 7.00 15.02
CA SER A 262 -18.59 7.90 15.55
C SER A 262 -18.13 8.58 16.83
N THR A 263 -17.36 7.89 17.67
CA THR A 263 -16.93 8.44 18.98
C THR A 263 -15.45 8.73 19.10
N TYR A 264 -14.65 8.26 18.13
CA TYR A 264 -13.18 8.27 18.10
C TYR A 264 -12.53 7.53 19.27
N LYS A 265 -13.28 6.64 19.93
CA LYS A 265 -12.81 5.88 21.10
C LYS A 265 -12.26 4.53 20.67
N CYS A 266 -11.24 4.07 21.40
CA CYS A 266 -10.75 2.71 21.30
C CYS A 266 -11.85 1.75 21.78
N LEU A 267 -12.22 0.79 20.92
CA LEU A 267 -13.13 -0.30 21.22
C LEU A 267 -12.39 -1.48 21.85
N ASP A 268 -11.25 -1.86 21.27
CA ASP A 268 -10.42 -2.97 21.74
C ASP A 268 -8.97 -2.84 21.25
N ALA A 269 -8.05 -3.54 21.92
CA ALA A 269 -6.64 -3.60 21.59
C ALA A 269 -6.11 -5.03 21.68
N PHE A 270 -5.63 -5.58 20.57
CA PHE A 270 -5.15 -6.95 20.47
C PHE A 270 -3.62 -7.02 20.51
N ASN A 271 -3.05 -7.77 21.46
CA ASN A 271 -1.60 -7.93 21.60
C ASN A 271 -1.02 -8.84 20.50
N ILE A 272 -0.68 -8.23 19.36
CA ILE A 272 -0.12 -8.91 18.21
C ILE A 272 1.29 -9.46 18.47
N LYS A 273 2.06 -8.82 19.37
CA LYS A 273 3.40 -9.29 19.74
C LYS A 273 3.34 -10.66 20.43
N ALA A 274 2.36 -10.88 21.30
CA ALA A 274 2.09 -12.18 21.92
C ALA A 274 1.61 -13.24 20.92
N ALA A 275 0.85 -12.84 19.88
CA ALA A 275 0.48 -13.77 18.81
C ALA A 275 1.70 -14.26 18.00
N PHE A 276 2.68 -13.37 17.77
CA PHE A 276 3.92 -13.73 17.10
C PHE A 276 4.99 -14.40 17.98
N SER A 277 4.89 -14.34 19.31
CA SER A 277 5.93 -14.86 20.21
C SER A 277 6.19 -16.35 20.07
N ASN A 278 5.22 -17.10 19.54
CA ASN A 278 5.37 -18.52 19.21
C ASN A 278 6.27 -18.76 17.98
N TYR A 279 6.57 -17.73 17.19
CA TYR A 279 7.25 -17.79 15.89
C TYR A 279 8.49 -16.90 15.78
N LEU A 280 8.66 -15.93 16.67
CA LEU A 280 9.75 -14.95 16.62
C LEU A 280 10.51 -14.93 17.93
N ASN A 281 11.84 -15.00 17.85
CA ASN A 281 12.70 -14.74 18.99
C ASN A 281 12.53 -13.27 19.42
N MET A 282 12.06 -13.04 20.65
CA MET A 282 11.40 -11.79 21.08
C MET A 282 12.34 -10.65 21.50
N GLU A 283 13.49 -10.49 20.84
CA GLU A 283 14.32 -9.30 21.06
C GLU A 283 13.92 -8.13 20.14
N THR A 284 13.22 -8.41 19.03
CA THR A 284 12.87 -7.37 18.06
C THR A 284 11.58 -6.64 18.40
N SER A 285 11.60 -5.31 18.26
CA SER A 285 10.41 -4.47 18.37
C SER A 285 9.47 -4.69 17.18
N MET A 286 8.15 -4.63 17.41
CA MET A 286 7.14 -4.73 16.36
C MET A 286 7.25 -3.57 15.36
N ALA A 287 6.88 -3.82 14.12
CA ALA A 287 6.72 -2.77 13.10
C ALA A 287 5.71 -3.28 12.07
N LEU A 288 4.43 -3.04 12.33
CA LEU A 288 3.35 -3.52 11.49
C LEU A 288 3.48 -2.94 10.07
N ASN A 289 3.51 -3.76 9.02
CA ASN A 289 3.59 -3.28 7.63
C ASN A 289 2.40 -3.71 6.76
N VAL A 290 1.60 -4.67 7.23
CA VAL A 290 0.35 -5.08 6.58
C VAL A 290 -0.75 -5.10 7.63
N LEU A 291 -1.87 -4.47 7.29
CA LEU A 291 -3.14 -4.52 8.02
C LEU A 291 -4.25 -4.51 6.96
N LEU A 292 -4.96 -5.63 6.83
CA LEU A 292 -6.04 -5.82 5.86
C LEU A 292 -7.29 -6.29 6.55
N TYR A 293 -8.43 -5.69 6.21
CA TYR A 293 -9.74 -6.20 6.61
C TYR A 293 -10.26 -7.17 5.53
N VAL A 294 -10.86 -8.27 5.96
CA VAL A 294 -11.50 -9.29 5.14
C VAL A 294 -13.01 -9.28 5.46
N PRO A 295 -13.82 -8.47 4.75
CA PRO A 295 -15.22 -8.24 5.11
C PRO A 295 -16.07 -9.51 5.18
N PRO A 296 -16.00 -10.45 4.20
CA PRO A 296 -16.81 -11.67 4.25
C PRO A 296 -16.55 -12.57 5.47
N LEU A 297 -15.43 -12.35 6.16
CA LEU A 297 -15.02 -13.12 7.32
C LEU A 297 -15.05 -12.36 8.63
N HIS A 298 -15.29 -11.05 8.60
CA HIS A 298 -15.10 -10.16 9.74
C HIS A 298 -13.74 -10.41 10.45
N MET A 299 -12.67 -10.45 9.66
CA MET A 299 -11.31 -10.68 10.17
C MET A 299 -10.33 -9.63 9.69
N LEU A 300 -9.32 -9.34 10.52
CA LEU A 300 -8.12 -8.63 10.13
C LEU A 300 -7.02 -9.65 9.82
N MET A 301 -6.23 -9.40 8.78
CA MET A 301 -4.95 -10.06 8.54
C MET A 301 -3.83 -9.04 8.74
N VAL A 302 -2.81 -9.45 9.48
CA VAL A 302 -1.70 -8.57 9.87
C VAL A 302 -0.34 -9.23 9.65
N ALA A 303 0.64 -8.42 9.25
CA ALA A 303 2.04 -8.82 9.15
C ALA A 303 2.96 -7.72 9.69
N SER A 304 4.11 -8.13 10.21
CA SER A 304 5.12 -7.22 10.76
C SER A 304 6.42 -7.34 9.98
N GLU A 305 7.07 -6.21 9.76
CA GLU A 305 8.20 -6.07 8.85
C GLU A 305 9.35 -7.00 9.27
N GLY A 306 9.84 -7.82 8.34
CA GLY A 306 10.93 -8.75 8.60
C GLY A 306 10.52 -10.08 9.22
N ASN A 307 9.22 -10.30 9.48
CA ASN A 307 8.72 -11.55 10.06
C ASN A 307 8.05 -12.43 8.99
N SER A 308 8.42 -13.71 8.94
CA SER A 308 7.92 -14.70 8.00
C SER A 308 6.60 -15.33 8.48
N GLY A 309 5.54 -14.53 8.52
CA GLY A 309 4.20 -15.04 8.79
C GLY A 309 3.15 -13.94 8.88
N VAL A 310 1.89 -14.37 8.88
CA VAL A 310 0.72 -13.51 9.07
C VAL A 310 -0.11 -14.00 10.25
N VAL A 311 -0.77 -13.09 10.96
CA VAL A 311 -1.75 -13.40 12.00
C VAL A 311 -3.13 -12.98 11.51
N PHE A 312 -4.13 -13.81 11.79
CA PHE A 312 -5.55 -13.52 11.58
C PHE A 312 -6.19 -13.22 12.92
N ILE A 313 -6.96 -12.14 12.98
CA ILE A 313 -7.66 -11.66 14.16
C ILE A 313 -9.14 -11.57 13.79
N ARG A 314 -10.02 -12.24 14.53
CA ARG A 314 -11.46 -12.18 14.32
C ARG A 314 -12.06 -10.98 15.05
N ILE A 315 -13.01 -10.31 14.40
CA ILE A 315 -13.82 -9.27 14.99
C ILE A 315 -15.13 -9.90 15.47
N VAL A 316 -15.30 -9.98 16.79
CA VAL A 316 -16.46 -10.59 17.45
C VAL A 316 -17.37 -9.50 18.00
N ASP A 317 -18.67 -9.69 17.85
CA ASP A 317 -19.73 -8.72 18.25
C ASP A 317 -19.52 -7.31 17.68
N GLY A 318 -18.78 -7.20 16.57
CA GLY A 318 -18.42 -5.94 15.92
C GLY A 318 -17.55 -5.01 16.78
N ARG A 319 -16.95 -5.49 17.87
CA ARG A 319 -16.22 -4.60 18.81
C ARG A 319 -14.97 -5.20 19.43
N ARG A 320 -14.84 -6.53 19.43
CA ARG A 320 -13.76 -7.23 20.11
C ARG A 320 -12.84 -7.93 19.13
N LEU A 321 -11.55 -7.89 19.41
CA LEU A 321 -10.50 -8.52 18.63
C LEU A 321 -10.06 -9.81 19.33
N GLU A 322 -10.25 -10.95 18.64
CA GLU A 322 -9.87 -12.27 19.16
C GLU A 322 -8.86 -12.95 18.23
N TYR A 323 -7.90 -13.68 18.81
CA TYR A 323 -6.96 -14.46 18.03
C TYR A 323 -7.71 -15.52 17.21
N HIS A 324 -7.44 -15.60 15.92
CA HIS A 324 -7.99 -16.65 15.07
C HIS A 324 -6.92 -17.72 14.77
N SER A 325 -5.89 -17.33 14.04
CA SER A 325 -4.87 -18.24 13.56
C SER A 325 -3.61 -17.48 13.15
N VAL A 326 -2.56 -18.23 12.89
CA VAL A 326 -1.29 -17.74 12.35
C VAL A 326 -0.90 -18.65 11.20
N LEU A 327 -0.32 -18.07 10.16
CA LEU A 327 0.16 -18.80 8.98
C LEU A 327 1.60 -18.38 8.71
N ALA A 328 2.51 -19.33 8.84
CA ALA A 328 3.91 -19.13 8.50
C ALA A 328 4.06 -18.93 6.98
N THR A 329 4.92 -18.00 6.58
CA THR A 329 5.29 -17.77 5.18
C THR A 329 6.75 -18.19 4.97
N PRO A 330 7.16 -18.52 3.73
CA PRO A 330 8.55 -18.89 3.48
C PRO A 330 9.51 -17.71 3.69
N TYR A 331 9.05 -16.49 3.44
CA TYR A 331 9.83 -15.28 3.65
C TYR A 331 9.01 -14.16 4.29
N PRO A 332 9.65 -13.08 4.76
CA PRO A 332 8.95 -11.93 5.33
C PRO A 332 7.93 -11.32 4.37
N VAL A 333 6.77 -10.94 4.90
CA VAL A 333 5.70 -10.32 4.09
C VAL A 333 6.02 -8.84 3.87
N ILE A 334 6.02 -8.40 2.61
CA ILE A 334 6.27 -7.00 2.21
C ILE A 334 4.95 -6.26 2.03
N SER A 335 4.04 -6.83 1.24
CA SER A 335 2.76 -6.24 0.85
C SER A 335 1.71 -7.34 0.72
N ALA A 336 0.44 -6.97 0.88
CA ALA A 336 -0.67 -7.88 0.64
C ALA A 336 -1.89 -7.13 0.09
N THR A 337 -2.75 -7.84 -0.65
CA THR A 337 -4.04 -7.31 -1.12
C THR A 337 -5.11 -8.40 -1.02
N LEU A 338 -6.32 -8.01 -0.63
CA LEU A 338 -7.50 -8.87 -0.71
C LEU A 338 -7.97 -8.93 -2.16
N ARG A 339 -8.26 -10.13 -2.64
CA ARG A 339 -9.00 -10.38 -3.88
C ARG A 339 -10.38 -10.92 -3.52
N GLU A 340 -11.41 -10.22 -3.95
CA GLU A 340 -12.81 -10.57 -3.72
C GLU A 340 -13.58 -10.52 -5.05
N SER A 341 -13.51 -11.59 -5.81
CA SER A 341 -14.26 -11.75 -7.05
C SER A 341 -15.37 -12.78 -6.88
N SER A 342 -16.31 -12.84 -7.84
CA SER A 342 -17.41 -13.83 -7.81
C SER A 342 -16.93 -15.28 -7.71
N ASN A 343 -15.70 -15.55 -8.16
CA ASN A 343 -15.12 -16.89 -8.25
C ASN A 343 -13.92 -17.10 -7.29
N GLY A 344 -13.55 -16.08 -6.52
CA GLY A 344 -12.33 -16.11 -5.70
C GLY A 344 -12.40 -15.18 -4.50
N LEU A 345 -12.19 -15.74 -3.31
CA LEU A 345 -11.89 -15.00 -2.10
C LEU A 345 -10.51 -15.44 -1.60
N GLY A 346 -9.57 -14.52 -1.53
CA GLY A 346 -8.24 -14.83 -1.02
C GLY A 346 -7.32 -13.64 -0.94
N ILE A 347 -6.16 -13.85 -0.32
CA ILE A 347 -5.17 -12.79 -0.10
C ILE A 347 -3.94 -13.12 -0.92
N ILE A 348 -3.48 -12.15 -1.72
CA ILE A 348 -2.21 -12.25 -2.42
C ILE A 348 -1.14 -11.57 -1.57
N LEU A 349 -0.03 -12.27 -1.35
CA LEU A 349 1.13 -11.80 -0.59
C LEU A 349 2.32 -11.57 -1.53
N ALA A 350 3.05 -10.49 -1.29
CA ALA A 350 4.40 -10.28 -1.81
C ALA A 350 5.42 -10.51 -0.68
N LEU A 351 6.47 -11.29 -0.95
CA LEU A 351 7.41 -11.81 0.04
C LEU A 351 8.87 -11.45 -0.30
N ASP A 352 9.67 -11.21 0.74
CA ASP A 352 11.10 -10.86 0.64
C ASP A 352 11.99 -12.10 0.45
N ASN A 353 12.10 -12.58 -0.80
CA ASN A 353 12.94 -13.73 -1.15
C ASN A 353 14.46 -13.43 -1.18
N THR A 354 14.90 -12.22 -0.81
CA THR A 354 16.30 -11.79 -0.95
C THR A 354 17.25 -12.46 0.05
N LYS A 355 16.72 -12.97 1.16
CA LYS A 355 17.51 -13.43 2.31
C LYS A 355 17.79 -14.93 2.35
N SER A 356 17.47 -15.69 1.29
CA SER A 356 17.55 -17.15 1.35
C SER A 356 18.83 -17.75 0.75
N SER A 357 19.72 -18.22 1.62
CA SER A 357 20.80 -19.15 1.25
C SER A 357 20.30 -20.60 1.16
N GLU A 358 19.22 -20.94 1.86
CA GLU A 358 18.74 -22.34 2.05
C GLU A 358 17.43 -22.68 1.33
N GLN A 359 16.59 -21.70 0.97
CA GLN A 359 15.29 -21.91 0.30
C GLN A 359 15.21 -21.21 -1.05
N LYS A 360 16.14 -21.47 -1.97
CA LYS A 360 16.25 -20.70 -3.25
C LYS A 360 15.09 -20.88 -4.25
N ASN A 361 14.09 -21.70 -3.96
CA ASN A 361 13.09 -22.14 -4.95
C ASN A 361 11.64 -21.74 -4.63
N LEU A 362 11.36 -20.98 -3.56
CA LEU A 362 10.00 -20.56 -3.26
C LEU A 362 9.70 -19.19 -3.86
N SER A 363 8.47 -19.03 -4.33
CA SER A 363 8.04 -17.86 -5.08
C SER A 363 7.89 -16.63 -4.17
N CYS A 364 8.20 -15.46 -4.72
CA CYS A 364 8.01 -14.17 -4.04
C CYS A 364 6.56 -13.68 -4.05
N LEU A 365 5.65 -14.38 -4.75
CA LEU A 365 4.21 -14.19 -4.65
C LEU A 365 3.55 -15.46 -4.13
N GLN A 366 2.60 -15.32 -3.20
CA GLN A 366 1.84 -16.43 -2.64
C GLN A 366 0.36 -16.06 -2.50
N TYR A 367 -0.51 -17.06 -2.50
CA TYR A 367 -1.95 -16.92 -2.36
C TYR A 367 -2.47 -17.68 -1.14
N ILE A 368 -3.24 -17.00 -0.30
CA ILE A 368 -4.04 -17.60 0.76
C ILE A 368 -5.47 -17.73 0.26
N ASP A 369 -5.92 -18.97 0.04
CA ASP A 369 -7.32 -19.23 -0.31
C ASP A 369 -8.19 -19.15 0.95
N LEU A 370 -9.20 -18.29 0.89
CA LEU A 370 -10.11 -18.03 2.00
C LEU A 370 -11.50 -18.62 1.76
N ARG A 371 -11.73 -19.40 0.69
CA ARG A 371 -13.06 -19.95 0.38
C ARG A 371 -13.49 -21.09 1.30
N ASN A 372 -12.55 -21.82 1.88
CA ASN A 372 -12.85 -22.94 2.77
C ASN A 372 -12.63 -22.57 4.24
N PHE A 373 -13.69 -22.09 4.87
CA PHE A 373 -13.65 -21.64 6.27
C PHE A 373 -13.54 -22.78 7.30
N ALA A 374 -13.79 -24.03 6.89
CA ALA A 374 -13.72 -25.19 7.77
C ALA A 374 -12.29 -25.76 7.87
N ALA A 375 -11.39 -25.38 6.96
CA ALA A 375 -10.01 -25.83 6.93
C ALA A 375 -9.06 -24.72 7.41
N PRO A 376 -7.89 -25.09 7.98
CA PRO A 376 -6.82 -24.13 8.23
C PRO A 376 -6.41 -23.44 6.93
N PHE A 377 -6.10 -22.14 7.01
CA PHE A 377 -5.58 -21.41 5.86
C PHE A 377 -4.23 -21.97 5.42
N THR A 378 -4.05 -22.12 4.12
CA THR A 378 -2.83 -22.65 3.51
C THR A 378 -2.30 -21.72 2.43
N LEU A 379 -0.99 -21.75 2.21
CA LEU A 379 -0.36 -21.07 1.08
C LEU A 379 -0.45 -21.92 -0.18
N SER A 380 -0.57 -21.24 -1.31
CA SER A 380 -0.58 -21.82 -2.65
C SER A 380 -0.01 -20.84 -3.67
N GLU A 381 0.33 -21.32 -4.85
CA GLU A 381 0.72 -20.48 -5.99
C GLU A 381 -0.15 -20.86 -7.20
N PRO A 382 -1.33 -20.23 -7.36
CA PRO A 382 -2.19 -20.49 -8.51
C PRO A 382 -1.50 -20.08 -9.83
N PRO A 383 -1.89 -20.66 -10.97
CA PRO A 383 -1.21 -20.46 -12.25
C PRO A 383 -1.01 -19.00 -12.66
N PHE A 384 -1.97 -18.12 -12.36
CA PHE A 384 -1.86 -16.70 -12.69
C PHE A 384 -0.74 -15.99 -11.88
N LEU A 385 -0.50 -16.40 -10.62
CA LEU A 385 0.62 -15.87 -9.84
C LEU A 385 1.95 -16.41 -10.36
N GLN A 386 1.99 -17.69 -10.74
CA GLN A 386 3.19 -18.27 -11.33
C GLN A 386 3.57 -17.53 -12.64
N ALA A 387 2.57 -17.21 -13.48
CA ALA A 387 2.77 -16.40 -14.68
C ALA A 387 3.32 -15.00 -14.33
N ALA A 388 2.75 -14.33 -13.33
CA ALA A 388 3.23 -13.03 -12.87
C ALA A 388 4.68 -13.07 -12.37
N VAL A 389 5.04 -14.09 -11.57
CA VAL A 389 6.39 -14.28 -11.00
C VAL A 389 7.44 -14.48 -12.09
N ASN A 390 7.11 -15.25 -13.13
CA ASN A 390 8.00 -15.49 -14.26
C ASN A 390 8.32 -14.21 -15.06
N GLU A 391 7.41 -13.23 -15.01
CA GLU A 391 7.54 -11.95 -15.70
C GLU A 391 8.19 -10.86 -14.82
N LEU A 392 8.42 -11.11 -13.53
CA LEU A 392 9.14 -10.17 -12.67
C LEU A 392 10.62 -10.04 -13.08
N PRO A 393 11.24 -8.87 -12.91
CA PRO A 393 12.63 -8.66 -13.33
C PRO A 393 13.58 -9.56 -12.54
N GLU A 394 14.50 -10.19 -13.25
CA GLU A 394 15.58 -10.98 -12.66
C GLU A 394 16.77 -10.07 -12.35
N VAL A 395 17.24 -10.08 -11.11
CA VAL A 395 18.23 -9.14 -10.58
C VAL A 395 19.22 -9.84 -9.67
N GLU A 396 20.40 -9.23 -9.51
CA GLU A 396 21.43 -9.67 -8.55
C GLU A 396 21.27 -8.97 -7.19
N GLN A 397 20.64 -7.79 -7.17
CA GLN A 397 20.41 -6.96 -5.99
C GLN A 397 19.02 -6.32 -6.05
N VAL A 398 18.51 -5.91 -4.89
CA VAL A 398 17.24 -5.18 -4.82
C VAL A 398 17.36 -3.81 -5.49
N LEU A 399 16.34 -3.44 -6.27
CA LEU A 399 16.26 -2.17 -6.98
C LEU A 399 15.75 -1.05 -6.06
N CYS A 400 15.09 -1.40 -4.96
CA CYS A 400 14.62 -0.46 -3.95
C CYS A 400 14.55 -1.11 -2.55
N PRO A 401 14.58 -0.33 -1.45
CA PRO A 401 14.42 -0.89 -0.11
C PRO A 401 13.01 -1.41 0.09
N LEU A 402 12.92 -2.70 0.45
CA LEU A 402 11.67 -3.43 0.69
C LEU A 402 11.12 -3.22 2.11
N SER A 403 11.96 -2.76 3.04
CA SER A 403 11.61 -2.43 4.43
C SER A 403 11.57 -0.91 4.61
N GLN A 404 10.44 -0.35 5.05
CA GLN A 404 10.24 1.11 5.08
C GLN A 404 9.58 1.59 6.38
N VAL A 405 9.10 0.68 7.23
CA VAL A 405 8.31 1.00 8.42
C VAL A 405 9.19 1.08 9.67
N ARG A 406 10.13 0.15 9.89
CA ARG A 406 11.01 0.19 11.09
C ARG A 406 11.75 1.53 11.28
N PRO A 407 12.24 2.21 10.22
CA PRO A 407 12.88 3.53 10.37
C PRO A 407 11.98 4.65 10.91
N LEU A 408 10.66 4.44 11.02
CA LEU A 408 9.74 5.39 11.66
C LEU A 408 9.88 5.39 13.19
N ARG A 409 10.42 4.34 13.79
CA ARG A 409 10.63 4.29 15.23
C ARG A 409 11.54 5.43 15.68
N LYS A 410 11.10 6.18 16.70
CA LYS A 410 11.95 7.18 17.33
C LYS A 410 13.16 6.47 17.94
N ALA A 411 14.37 6.93 17.63
CA ALA A 411 15.52 6.59 18.45
C ALA A 411 15.25 7.22 19.82
N HIS A 412 14.99 6.41 20.85
CA HIS A 412 14.88 6.95 22.21
C HIS A 412 16.11 7.83 22.45
N SER A 413 15.86 9.08 22.84
CA SER A 413 16.94 10.02 23.07
C SER A 413 17.90 9.40 24.09
N LYS A 414 19.20 9.47 23.82
CA LYS A 414 20.25 8.97 24.74
C LYS A 414 20.24 9.67 26.12
N PHE A 415 19.33 10.61 26.36
CA PHE A 415 19.21 11.34 27.62
C PHE A 415 18.61 10.51 28.76
N PHE A 416 17.95 9.39 28.46
CA PHE A 416 17.52 8.43 29.48
C PHE A 416 18.03 7.05 29.11
N ALA A 417 19.29 6.77 29.46
CA ALA A 417 19.74 5.39 29.57
C ALA A 417 19.03 4.76 30.78
N PRO A 418 18.25 3.67 30.61
CA PRO A 418 17.77 2.91 31.74
C PRO A 418 18.96 2.13 32.30
N GLY A 419 19.43 2.51 33.50
CA GLY A 419 20.37 1.70 34.27
C GLY A 419 21.81 2.19 34.32
N GLU A 420 22.05 3.41 34.80
CA GLU A 420 23.17 3.57 35.74
C GLU A 420 22.61 3.37 37.14
N THR A 421 22.86 2.17 37.67
CA THR A 421 22.74 1.85 39.09
C THR A 421 23.44 2.93 39.89
N ARG A 422 22.66 3.74 40.63
CA ARG A 422 23.18 4.56 41.73
C ARG A 422 23.93 3.61 42.66
N ALA A 423 25.26 3.66 42.62
CA ALA A 423 26.10 3.06 43.63
C ALA A 423 25.62 3.59 44.98
N THR A 424 25.23 2.66 45.86
CA THR A 424 24.99 2.91 47.27
C THR A 424 26.24 3.56 47.84
N VAL A 425 26.17 4.85 48.12
CA VAL A 425 27.16 5.52 48.97
C VAL A 425 27.01 4.88 50.34
N GLY A 426 28.06 4.19 50.78
CA GLY A 426 28.14 3.56 52.09
C GLY A 426 27.85 4.57 53.19
N ALA A 427 27.05 4.12 54.15
CA ALA A 427 26.84 4.80 55.40
C ALA A 427 28.15 4.79 56.19
N ASP A 428 28.78 5.95 56.34
CA ASP A 428 29.64 6.22 57.48
C ASP A 428 28.80 6.96 58.52
N THR A 429 28.66 6.30 59.68
CA THR A 429 28.18 6.87 60.94
C THR A 429 29.14 6.41 62.03
N PRO A 430 29.30 7.17 63.13
CA PRO A 430 29.14 8.61 63.34
C PRO A 430 30.48 9.36 63.51
#